data_AF-A0A4Z1BYU2-F1
#
_entry.id   AF-A0A4Z1BYU2-F1
#
_cell.length_a   1.000
_cell.length_b   1.000
_cell.length_c   1.000
_cell.angle_alpha   90.00
_cell.angle_beta   90.00
_cell.angle_gamma   90.00
#
_symmetry.space_group_name_H-M   'P 1'
#
loop_
_entity.id
_entity.type
_entity.pdbx_description
1 polymer ?
#
loop_
_entity_poly.entity_id
_entity_poly.type
_entity_poly.pdbx_seq_one_letter_code
_entity_poly.pdbx_strand_id
1 'polypeptide(L)'
;MMKFFACGIAVSMLGACGGGGGGGGFALPGGGGGTPGSYNALAVRGAPILQELENTEYTTNAQMPTDGTATYRGVAAYGDGNVLSSAQLQANFDNSTMTGRLHNFHAEDGTGVSGDIAIRNGEIRDTGYSAELAGNITTESERAIVSGTVNGDFSGRNAQIVDGVIAAQLQAPSSVDFIGGEMVLKR
;
A
#
# COMPACT_ATOMS: atom_id res chain seq x y z
N MET A 1 10.07 -6.86 -18.44
CA MET A 1 9.60 -5.47 -18.34
C MET A 1 10.56 -4.70 -17.44
N MET A 2 10.92 -3.49 -17.85
CA MET A 2 12.11 -2.75 -17.41
C MET A 2 12.03 -2.34 -15.93
N LYS A 3 12.94 -2.86 -15.10
CA LYS A 3 13.16 -2.39 -13.72
C LYS A 3 14.07 -1.14 -13.78
N PHE A 4 13.56 0.02 -13.38
CA PHE A 4 14.40 1.20 -13.15
C PHE A 4 15.01 1.11 -11.75
N PHE A 5 16.15 0.43 -11.64
CA PHE A 5 17.04 0.48 -10.47
C PHE A 5 18.35 1.15 -10.91
N ALA A 6 18.56 2.42 -10.55
CA ALA A 6 19.89 3.04 -10.43
C ALA A 6 19.80 4.50 -9.96
N CYS A 7 20.20 4.76 -8.71
CA CYS A 7 21.12 5.83 -8.29
C CYS A 7 21.34 5.60 -6.79
N GLY A 8 22.49 5.17 -6.26
CA GLY A 8 23.85 5.57 -6.58
C GLY A 8 24.41 6.33 -5.37
N ILE A 9 24.62 5.65 -4.23
CA ILE A 9 25.46 6.19 -3.15
C ILE A 9 26.48 5.13 -2.77
N ALA A 10 27.72 5.38 -3.19
CA ALA A 10 28.90 4.75 -2.65
C ALA A 10 29.22 5.39 -1.30
N VAL A 11 29.19 4.61 -0.22
CA VAL A 11 29.88 4.95 1.03
C VAL A 11 30.76 3.76 1.43
N SER A 12 32.06 4.06 1.51
CA SER A 12 33.13 3.13 1.81
C SER A 12 33.21 2.86 3.32
N MET A 13 33.17 1.57 3.67
CA MET A 13 33.91 0.87 4.74
C MET A 13 33.79 1.36 6.20
N LEU A 14 33.25 0.52 7.10
CA LEU A 14 34.02 -0.36 8.01
C LEU A 14 33.09 -1.01 9.08
N GLY A 15 33.12 -2.34 9.19
CA GLY A 15 32.93 -3.05 10.47
C GLY A 15 31.72 -3.98 10.63
N ALA A 16 32.02 -5.28 10.73
CA ALA A 16 31.23 -6.37 11.36
C ALA A 16 30.13 -7.10 10.55
N CYS A 17 30.58 -8.14 9.84
CA CYS A 17 30.06 -9.52 9.77
C CYS A 17 28.55 -9.78 9.98
N GLY A 18 27.88 -10.21 8.89
CA GLY A 18 26.56 -10.84 8.90
C GLY A 18 25.90 -10.73 7.53
N GLY A 19 26.02 -11.75 6.69
CA GLY A 19 25.86 -11.67 5.23
C GLY A 19 24.43 -11.64 4.66
N GLY A 20 24.37 -11.17 3.41
CA GLY A 20 23.34 -11.41 2.38
C GLY A 20 22.08 -10.55 2.52
N GLY A 21 21.58 -9.83 1.51
CA GLY A 21 21.84 -9.81 0.08
C GLY A 21 20.49 -9.71 -0.64
N GLY A 22 20.18 -8.53 -1.21
CA GLY A 22 19.22 -8.37 -2.31
C GLY A 22 17.80 -7.90 -1.96
N GLY A 23 17.34 -6.93 -2.75
CA GLY A 23 15.92 -6.55 -2.87
C GLY A 23 15.59 -5.23 -2.18
N GLY A 24 15.33 -4.18 -2.96
CA GLY A 24 14.83 -2.91 -2.44
C GLY A 24 13.43 -3.10 -1.86
N GLY A 25 13.38 -3.28 -0.54
CA GLY A 25 12.17 -3.28 0.26
C GLY A 25 12.08 -1.98 1.05
N PHE A 26 10.91 -1.37 0.95
CA PHE A 26 10.37 -0.30 1.79
C PHE A 26 10.75 -0.53 3.26
N ALA A 27 11.73 0.23 3.77
CA ALA A 27 12.24 0.08 5.14
C ALA A 27 11.37 0.90 6.10
N LEU A 28 10.39 0.25 6.74
CA LEU A 28 9.62 0.88 7.81
C LEU A 28 10.48 0.95 9.09
N PRO A 29 10.53 2.11 9.79
CA PRO A 29 11.33 2.25 11.00
C PRO A 29 10.85 1.32 12.13
N GLY A 30 11.83 0.76 12.85
CA GLY A 30 11.64 -0.23 13.93
C GLY A 30 10.78 0.28 15.08
N GLY A 31 9.87 -0.58 15.54
CA GLY A 31 8.75 -0.25 16.44
C GLY A 31 9.14 0.20 17.85
N GLY A 32 8.74 1.44 18.17
CA GLY A 32 8.43 1.89 19.52
C GLY A 32 6.91 2.02 19.67
N GLY A 33 6.34 1.52 20.79
CA GLY A 33 4.90 1.49 21.04
C GLY A 33 4.21 2.83 20.82
N GLY A 34 3.49 2.96 19.71
CA GLY A 34 2.78 4.17 19.32
C GLY A 34 1.34 4.20 19.83
N THR A 35 0.81 5.40 20.02
CA THR A 35 -0.62 5.66 20.23
C THR A 35 -1.43 4.99 19.10
N PRO A 36 -2.54 4.28 19.39
CA PRO A 36 -3.40 3.72 18.36
C PRO A 36 -3.84 4.80 17.36
N GLY A 37 -3.63 4.54 16.06
CA GLY A 37 -3.89 5.52 15.01
C GLY A 37 -2.83 6.62 14.93
N SER A 38 -1.55 6.25 14.95
CA SER A 38 -0.41 7.13 14.64
C SER A 38 0.39 6.55 13.48
N TYR A 39 1.29 7.34 12.89
CA TYR A 39 2.25 6.89 11.87
C TYR A 39 2.97 5.60 12.32
N ASN A 40 3.59 5.62 13.50
CA ASN A 40 4.33 4.47 14.04
C ASN A 40 3.44 3.22 14.23
N ALA A 41 2.18 3.40 14.65
CA ALA A 41 1.26 2.28 14.80
C ALA A 41 0.89 1.64 13.45
N LEU A 42 0.81 2.43 12.38
CA LEU A 42 0.62 1.92 11.02
C LEU A 42 1.89 1.21 10.53
N ALA A 43 3.07 1.80 10.72
CA ALA A 43 4.34 1.17 10.34
C ALA A 43 4.51 -0.22 10.99
N VAL A 44 4.28 -0.32 12.30
CA VAL A 44 4.33 -1.59 13.05
C VAL A 44 3.32 -2.61 12.53
N ARG A 45 2.15 -2.17 12.04
CA ARG A 45 1.13 -3.05 11.46
C ARG A 45 1.51 -3.56 10.07
N GLY A 46 2.10 -2.70 9.23
CA GLY A 46 2.45 -3.03 7.84
C GLY A 46 3.69 -3.92 7.74
N ALA A 47 4.71 -3.66 8.56
CA ALA A 47 6.00 -4.34 8.53
C ALA A 47 5.93 -5.89 8.50
N PRO A 48 5.16 -6.57 9.38
CA PRO A 48 5.10 -8.03 9.34
C PRO A 48 4.41 -8.57 8.08
N ILE A 49 3.42 -7.86 7.52
CA ILE A 49 2.74 -8.29 6.30
C ILE A 49 3.69 -8.19 5.11
N LEU A 50 4.47 -7.10 5.06
CA LEU A 50 5.47 -6.86 4.05
C LEU A 50 6.58 -7.92 4.08
N GLN A 51 7.10 -8.23 5.26
CA GLN A 51 8.08 -9.29 5.44
C GLN A 51 7.54 -10.66 5.00
N GLU A 52 6.27 -10.94 5.26
CA GLU A 52 5.63 -12.16 4.80
C GLU A 52 5.47 -12.19 3.27
N LEU A 53 5.06 -11.07 2.66
CA LEU A 53 4.94 -10.92 1.21
C LEU A 53 6.26 -11.22 0.50
N GLU A 54 7.38 -10.69 1.00
CA GLU A 54 8.72 -10.91 0.42
C GLU A 54 9.12 -12.39 0.38
N ASN A 55 8.58 -13.21 1.28
CA ASN A 55 8.85 -14.63 1.39
C ASN A 55 7.71 -15.50 0.84
N THR A 56 6.70 -14.89 0.22
CA THR A 56 5.50 -15.57 -0.28
C THR A 56 5.46 -15.50 -1.79
N GLU A 57 5.24 -16.65 -2.43
CA GLU A 57 5.03 -16.72 -3.87
C GLU A 57 3.66 -16.12 -4.27
N TYR A 58 3.60 -15.55 -5.47
CA TYR A 58 2.34 -15.10 -6.06
C TYR A 58 1.33 -16.25 -6.13
N THR A 59 0.06 -15.92 -5.89
CA THR A 59 -1.05 -16.85 -6.07
C THR A 59 -1.12 -17.25 -7.55
N THR A 60 -1.26 -18.55 -7.82
CA THR A 60 -1.51 -19.03 -9.18
C THR A 60 -3.02 -19.08 -9.48
N ASN A 61 -3.42 -19.12 -10.76
CA ASN A 61 -4.82 -19.25 -11.15
C ASN A 61 -5.52 -20.47 -10.49
N ALA A 62 -4.81 -21.59 -10.31
CA ALA A 62 -5.36 -22.77 -9.66
C ALA A 62 -5.57 -22.62 -8.14
N GLN A 63 -4.92 -21.62 -7.54
CA GLN A 63 -5.02 -21.29 -6.12
C GLN A 63 -5.94 -20.09 -5.86
N MET A 64 -6.44 -19.41 -6.90
CA MET A 64 -7.38 -18.31 -6.72
C MET A 64 -8.71 -18.85 -6.19
N PRO A 65 -9.31 -18.21 -5.17
CA PRO A 65 -10.69 -18.51 -4.80
C PRO A 65 -11.62 -18.22 -5.98
N THR A 66 -12.58 -19.11 -6.21
CA THR A 66 -13.59 -18.96 -7.27
C THR A 66 -14.96 -18.55 -6.73
N ASP A 67 -15.12 -18.53 -5.41
CA ASP A 67 -16.36 -18.21 -4.72
C ASP A 67 -16.11 -17.49 -3.38
N GLY A 68 -17.18 -16.88 -2.88
CA GLY A 68 -17.23 -16.21 -1.58
C GLY A 68 -16.51 -14.87 -1.55
N THR A 69 -16.31 -14.38 -0.32
CA THR A 69 -15.74 -13.05 -0.06
C THR A 69 -14.59 -13.12 0.92
N ALA A 70 -13.59 -12.25 0.75
CA ALA A 70 -12.51 -12.05 1.71
C ALA A 70 -12.36 -10.57 2.05
N THR A 71 -12.06 -10.27 3.32
CA THR A 71 -11.73 -8.91 3.77
C THR A 71 -10.24 -8.85 4.08
N TYR A 72 -9.54 -7.92 3.46
CA TYR A 72 -8.12 -7.66 3.69
C TYR A 72 -7.96 -6.35 4.46
N ARG A 73 -7.00 -6.32 5.37
CA ARG A 73 -6.64 -5.13 6.15
C ARG A 73 -5.13 -4.96 6.14
N GLY A 74 -4.69 -3.72 6.08
CA GLY A 74 -3.28 -3.42 6.05
C GLY A 74 -3.01 -1.92 6.01
N VAL A 75 -1.96 -1.56 5.30
CA VAL A 75 -1.40 -0.21 5.28
C VAL A 75 -1.07 0.18 3.85
N ALA A 76 -1.25 1.45 3.54
CA ALA A 76 -0.73 2.07 2.33
C ALA A 76 0.29 3.15 2.70
N ALA A 77 1.32 3.29 1.88
CA ALA A 77 2.40 4.26 2.01
C ALA A 77 2.45 5.16 0.77
N TYR A 78 2.77 6.43 0.97
CA TYR A 78 2.82 7.45 -0.09
C TYR A 78 4.04 8.33 0.06
N GLY A 79 4.49 8.92 -1.06
CA GLY A 79 5.61 9.88 -1.06
C GLY A 79 6.84 9.33 -0.36
N ASP A 80 7.32 8.16 -0.80
CA ASP A 80 8.46 7.43 -0.23
C ASP A 80 8.29 6.99 1.23
N GLY A 81 7.04 6.84 1.69
CA GLY A 81 6.72 6.39 3.05
C GLY A 81 6.50 7.53 4.04
N ASN A 82 6.59 8.79 3.61
CA ASN A 82 6.36 9.95 4.47
C ASN A 82 4.92 10.04 5.00
N VAL A 83 3.96 9.44 4.31
CA VAL A 83 2.57 9.35 4.76
C VAL A 83 2.12 7.89 4.74
N LEU A 84 1.46 7.45 5.82
CA LEU A 84 0.83 6.14 5.91
C LEU A 84 -0.69 6.28 6.10
N SER A 85 -1.45 5.31 5.59
CA SER A 85 -2.89 5.19 5.84
C SER A 85 -3.28 3.75 6.17
N SER A 86 -4.42 3.58 6.83
CA SER A 86 -5.08 2.27 6.94
C SER A 86 -5.77 1.92 5.63
N ALA A 87 -5.45 0.74 5.10
CA ALA A 87 -6.08 0.19 3.90
C ALA A 87 -7.02 -0.96 4.27
N GLN A 88 -8.21 -0.99 3.67
CA GLN A 88 -9.14 -2.12 3.75
C GLN A 88 -9.67 -2.44 2.36
N LEU A 89 -9.67 -3.71 2.00
CA LEU A 89 -10.28 -4.23 0.78
C LEU A 89 -11.29 -5.33 1.12
N GLN A 90 -12.33 -5.43 0.30
CA GLN A 90 -13.24 -6.55 0.25
C GLN A 90 -13.20 -7.11 -1.18
N ALA A 91 -12.69 -8.32 -1.30
CA ALA A 91 -12.75 -9.10 -2.53
C ALA A 91 -14.04 -9.92 -2.52
N ASN A 92 -14.75 -9.93 -3.65
CA ASN A 92 -15.84 -10.83 -3.92
C ASN A 92 -15.46 -11.68 -5.14
N PHE A 93 -15.20 -12.95 -4.91
CA PHE A 93 -14.75 -13.88 -5.94
C PHE A 93 -15.92 -14.44 -6.76
N ASP A 94 -17.14 -14.46 -6.21
CA ASP A 94 -18.35 -14.89 -6.92
C ASP A 94 -18.63 -14.04 -8.17
N ASN A 95 -18.31 -12.75 -8.11
CA ASN A 95 -18.53 -11.80 -9.20
C ASN A 95 -17.25 -11.09 -9.68
N SER A 96 -16.08 -11.55 -9.19
CA SER A 96 -14.76 -10.99 -9.52
C SER A 96 -14.67 -9.47 -9.32
N THR A 97 -15.23 -8.96 -8.22
CA THR A 97 -15.18 -7.52 -7.89
C THR A 97 -14.36 -7.22 -6.65
N MET A 98 -13.90 -5.98 -6.55
CA MET A 98 -13.20 -5.47 -5.38
C MET A 98 -13.66 -4.07 -5.02
N THR A 99 -13.82 -3.84 -3.72
CA THR A 99 -14.10 -2.51 -3.15
C THR A 99 -13.28 -2.29 -1.89
N GLY A 100 -13.15 -1.06 -1.43
CA GLY A 100 -12.36 -0.77 -0.25
C GLY A 100 -12.27 0.71 0.10
N ARG A 101 -11.32 1.02 0.99
CA ARG A 101 -11.03 2.39 1.41
C ARG A 101 -9.62 2.55 1.96
N LEU A 102 -9.11 3.76 1.81
CA LEU A 102 -7.90 4.28 2.45
C LEU A 102 -8.34 5.39 3.40
N HIS A 103 -7.91 5.33 4.66
CA HIS A 103 -8.37 6.22 5.73
C HIS A 103 -7.34 6.30 6.85
N ASN A 104 -7.58 7.17 7.84
CA ASN A 104 -6.67 7.34 8.99
C ASN A 104 -5.24 7.63 8.51
N PHE A 105 -5.08 8.72 7.77
CA PHE A 105 -3.81 9.18 7.22
C PHE A 105 -2.96 9.81 8.32
N HIS A 106 -1.66 9.50 8.34
CA HIS A 106 -0.69 10.07 9.25
C HIS A 106 0.59 10.38 8.50
N ALA A 107 1.07 11.61 8.60
CA ALA A 107 2.40 11.98 8.14
C ALA A 107 3.45 11.69 9.21
N GLU A 108 4.66 11.32 8.81
CA GLU A 108 5.79 11.03 9.70
C GLU A 108 6.20 12.28 10.51
N ASP A 109 6.16 13.45 9.86
CA ASP A 109 6.52 14.74 10.46
C ASP A 109 5.44 15.31 11.41
N GLY A 110 4.32 14.60 11.57
CA GLY A 110 3.20 15.01 12.40
C GLY A 110 2.21 15.97 11.73
N THR A 111 2.40 16.29 10.45
CA THR A 111 1.44 17.10 9.68
C THR A 111 0.06 16.46 9.71
N GLY A 112 -0.96 17.27 10.03
CA GLY A 112 -2.35 16.82 10.03
C GLY A 112 -2.83 16.48 8.62
N VAL A 113 -3.10 15.20 8.37
CA VAL A 113 -3.71 14.73 7.12
C VAL A 113 -5.01 14.02 7.46
N SER A 114 -6.13 14.48 6.90
CA SER A 114 -7.45 13.91 7.14
C SER A 114 -8.19 13.65 5.83
N GLY A 115 -9.15 12.73 5.87
CA GLY A 115 -9.98 12.38 4.72
C GLY A 115 -10.12 10.89 4.53
N ASP A 116 -10.82 10.55 3.45
CA ASP A 116 -11.20 9.20 3.09
C ASP A 116 -11.18 9.06 1.57
N ILE A 117 -10.50 8.02 1.10
CA ILE A 117 -10.45 7.65 -0.31
C ILE A 117 -11.15 6.32 -0.48
N ALA A 118 -12.20 6.29 -1.28
CA ALA A 118 -12.87 5.06 -1.66
C ALA A 118 -12.06 4.34 -2.74
N ILE A 119 -11.96 3.03 -2.60
CA ILE A 119 -11.51 2.10 -3.65
C ILE A 119 -12.79 1.49 -4.22
N ARG A 120 -13.08 1.75 -5.50
CA ARG A 120 -14.36 1.39 -6.13
C ARG A 120 -14.15 0.88 -7.54
N ASN A 121 -15.22 0.30 -8.10
CA ASN A 121 -15.21 -0.23 -9.46
C ASN A 121 -14.04 -1.20 -9.69
N GLY A 122 -13.68 -1.97 -8.66
CA GLY A 122 -12.56 -2.89 -8.73
C GLY A 122 -12.93 -4.18 -9.42
N GLU A 123 -12.02 -4.69 -10.25
CA GLU A 123 -12.18 -5.93 -11.01
C GLU A 123 -11.01 -6.86 -10.69
N ILE A 124 -11.34 -8.10 -10.36
CA ILE A 124 -10.36 -9.19 -10.19
C ILE A 124 -10.22 -9.88 -11.56
N ARG A 125 -8.99 -10.02 -12.04
CA ARG A 125 -8.67 -10.73 -13.29
C ARG A 125 -7.45 -11.60 -13.09
N ASP A 126 -7.55 -12.87 -13.47
CA ASP A 126 -6.51 -13.87 -13.24
C ASP A 126 -6.06 -13.87 -11.77
N THR A 127 -4.81 -13.50 -11.50
CA THR A 127 -4.20 -13.45 -10.16
C THR A 127 -3.99 -12.04 -9.65
N GLY A 128 -4.64 -11.04 -10.25
CA GLY A 128 -4.52 -9.63 -9.87
C GLY A 128 -5.84 -8.88 -9.90
N TYR A 129 -5.76 -7.58 -9.69
CA TYR A 129 -6.91 -6.68 -9.72
C TYR A 129 -6.52 -5.27 -10.14
N SER A 130 -7.52 -4.52 -10.58
CA SER A 130 -7.44 -3.07 -10.78
C SER A 130 -8.68 -2.41 -10.18
N ALA A 131 -8.53 -1.18 -9.67
CA ALA A 131 -9.65 -0.40 -9.13
C ALA A 131 -9.42 1.11 -9.24
N GLU A 132 -10.50 1.87 -9.13
CA GLU A 132 -10.47 3.33 -9.10
C GLU A 132 -10.37 3.86 -7.68
N LEU A 133 -9.63 4.96 -7.52
CA LEU A 133 -9.53 5.74 -6.30
C LEU A 133 -10.32 7.04 -6.45
N ALA A 134 -11.17 7.34 -5.48
CA ALA A 134 -11.90 8.61 -5.46
C ALA A 134 -12.17 9.08 -4.02
N GLY A 135 -11.89 10.35 -3.74
CA GLY A 135 -12.17 10.92 -2.43
C GLY A 135 -11.63 12.32 -2.25
N ASN A 136 -11.38 12.68 -1.00
CA ASN A 136 -10.81 13.97 -0.64
C ASN A 136 -9.82 13.80 0.50
N ILE A 137 -8.76 14.61 0.44
CA ILE A 137 -7.80 14.78 1.54
C ILE A 137 -7.79 16.25 1.92
N THR A 138 -7.64 16.52 3.21
CA THR A 138 -7.45 17.86 3.76
C THR A 138 -6.17 17.85 4.56
N THR A 139 -5.25 18.74 4.20
CA THR A 139 -4.06 19.08 4.98
C THR A 139 -4.27 20.44 5.66
N GLU A 140 -3.28 20.92 6.41
CA GLU A 140 -3.32 22.25 7.01
C GLU A 140 -3.46 23.37 5.97
N SER A 141 -2.90 23.15 4.78
CA SER A 141 -2.82 24.16 3.72
C SER A 141 -4.09 24.25 2.89
N GLU A 142 -4.72 23.11 2.55
CA GLU A 142 -5.90 23.09 1.69
C GLU A 142 -6.59 21.72 1.62
N ARG A 143 -7.76 21.71 0.98
CA ARG A 143 -8.50 20.50 0.62
C ARG A 143 -8.24 20.16 -0.85
N ALA A 144 -7.82 18.92 -1.10
CA ALA A 144 -7.61 18.39 -2.43
C ALA A 144 -8.64 17.29 -2.76
N ILE A 145 -9.11 17.26 -4.01
CA ILE A 145 -9.87 16.14 -4.58
C ILE A 145 -8.85 15.10 -5.04
N VAL A 146 -9.10 13.83 -4.68
CA VAL A 146 -8.25 12.71 -5.08
C VAL A 146 -8.97 11.88 -6.13
N SER A 147 -8.28 11.61 -7.23
CA SER A 147 -8.70 10.65 -8.26
C SER A 147 -7.49 9.84 -8.73
N GLY A 148 -7.67 8.55 -8.98
CA GLY A 148 -6.56 7.71 -9.41
C GLY A 148 -6.95 6.27 -9.62
N THR A 149 -5.93 5.41 -9.68
CA THR A 149 -6.10 3.96 -9.77
C THR A 149 -5.19 3.24 -8.80
N VAL A 150 -5.55 2.01 -8.52
CA VAL A 150 -4.69 1.04 -7.84
C VAL A 150 -4.72 -0.27 -8.62
N ASN A 151 -3.55 -0.87 -8.81
CA ASN A 151 -3.39 -2.15 -9.48
C ASN A 151 -2.48 -3.04 -8.63
N GLY A 152 -2.78 -4.31 -8.50
CA GLY A 152 -1.96 -5.20 -7.70
C GLY A 152 -2.27 -6.67 -7.91
N ASP A 153 -1.56 -7.49 -7.14
CA ASP A 153 -1.58 -8.93 -7.26
C ASP A 153 -1.97 -9.62 -5.95
N PHE A 154 -2.36 -10.89 -6.06
CA PHE A 154 -2.58 -11.77 -4.92
C PHE A 154 -1.35 -12.65 -4.68
N SER A 155 -1.01 -12.83 -3.41
CA SER A 155 0.10 -13.69 -2.97
C SER A 155 -0.36 -14.72 -1.93
N GLY A 156 0.32 -15.87 -1.93
CA GLY A 156 0.05 -16.99 -1.03
C GLY A 156 -1.06 -17.92 -1.51
N ARG A 157 -1.30 -18.99 -0.75
CA ARG A 157 -2.34 -19.97 -1.11
C ARG A 157 -3.71 -19.35 -0.86
N ASN A 158 -4.66 -19.55 -1.78
CA ASN A 158 -6.00 -19.01 -1.66
C ASN A 158 -6.01 -17.48 -1.53
N ALA A 159 -5.06 -16.76 -2.15
CA ALA A 159 -4.99 -15.29 -2.11
C ALA A 159 -4.96 -14.72 -0.68
N GLN A 160 -3.94 -15.04 0.11
CA GLN A 160 -3.84 -14.64 1.52
C GLN A 160 -3.41 -13.18 1.72
N ILE A 161 -2.57 -12.68 0.81
CA ILE A 161 -1.99 -11.34 0.86
C ILE A 161 -2.35 -10.64 -0.45
N VAL A 162 -2.60 -9.34 -0.36
CA VAL A 162 -2.83 -8.44 -1.50
C VAL A 162 -1.86 -7.30 -1.39
N ASP A 163 -1.14 -7.02 -2.47
CA ASP A 163 -0.38 -5.79 -2.63
C ASP A 163 -1.01 -4.88 -3.69
N GLY A 164 -0.48 -3.68 -3.87
CA GLY A 164 -0.89 -2.83 -4.98
C GLY A 164 -0.13 -1.52 -5.07
N VAL A 165 0.03 -1.05 -6.30
CA VAL A 165 0.63 0.22 -6.66
C VAL A 165 -0.48 1.25 -6.92
N ILE A 166 -0.38 2.37 -6.24
CA ILE A 166 -1.29 3.52 -6.30
C ILE A 166 -0.69 4.58 -7.22
N ALA A 167 -1.50 5.07 -8.15
CA ALA A 167 -1.21 6.26 -8.94
C ALA A 167 -2.39 7.21 -8.81
N ALA A 168 -2.19 8.35 -8.15
CA ALA A 168 -3.23 9.31 -7.85
C ALA A 168 -2.86 10.74 -8.24
N GLN A 169 -3.87 11.51 -8.59
CA GLN A 169 -3.83 12.94 -8.79
C GLN A 169 -4.52 13.63 -7.61
N LEU A 170 -3.88 14.66 -7.08
CA LEU A 170 -4.44 15.57 -6.08
C LEU A 170 -4.71 16.90 -6.75
N GLN A 171 -6.00 17.25 -6.83
CA GLN A 171 -6.46 18.50 -7.42
C GLN A 171 -6.88 19.44 -6.28
N ALA A 172 -6.09 20.48 -6.05
CA ALA A 172 -6.41 21.57 -5.14
C ALA A 172 -6.72 22.86 -5.93
N PRO A 173 -7.26 23.92 -5.30
CA PRO A 173 -7.53 25.18 -6.00
C PRO A 173 -6.30 25.81 -6.66
N SER A 174 -5.12 25.66 -6.04
CA SER A 174 -3.86 26.27 -6.50
C SER A 174 -2.89 25.32 -7.20
N SER A 175 -3.06 24.00 -7.10
CA SER A 175 -2.11 23.03 -7.63
C SER A 175 -2.77 21.76 -8.15
N VAL A 176 -2.01 21.04 -8.98
CA VAL A 176 -2.29 19.68 -9.39
C VAL A 176 -1.02 18.88 -9.17
N ASP A 177 -1.09 17.94 -8.24
CA ASP A 177 0.04 17.11 -7.83
C ASP A 177 -0.22 15.64 -8.18
N PHE A 178 0.85 14.89 -8.43
CA PHE A 178 0.79 13.45 -8.69
C PHE A 178 1.48 12.70 -7.56
N ILE A 179 0.77 11.74 -6.97
CA ILE A 179 1.27 10.93 -5.87
C ILE A 179 1.28 9.46 -6.28
N GLY A 180 2.46 8.87 -6.15
CA GLY A 180 2.64 7.43 -6.13
C GLY A 180 2.50 6.90 -4.71
N GLY A 181 2.05 5.65 -4.60
CA GLY A 181 2.05 4.93 -3.35
C GLY A 181 1.99 3.43 -3.57
N GLU A 182 2.10 2.69 -2.49
CA GLU A 182 2.00 1.24 -2.48
C GLU A 182 1.18 0.82 -1.26
N MET A 183 0.57 -0.35 -1.32
CA MET A 183 -0.17 -0.90 -0.20
C MET A 183 0.05 -2.40 -0.07
N VAL A 184 -0.04 -2.87 1.17
CA VAL A 184 0.04 -4.28 1.50
C VAL A 184 -1.03 -4.61 2.54
N LEU A 185 -1.80 -5.67 2.27
CA LEU A 185 -2.93 -6.09 3.08
C LEU A 185 -2.98 -7.60 3.24
N LYS A 186 -3.50 -8.05 4.38
CA LYS A 186 -3.70 -9.47 4.69
C LYS A 186 -5.12 -9.70 5.20
N ARG A 187 -5.68 -10.86 4.91
CA ARG A 187 -6.99 -11.29 5.42
C ARG A 187 -6.91 -11.99 6.78
#